data_AF-A0A917M8M1-F1
#
_entry.id   AF-A0A917M8M1-F1
#
_cell.length_a   1.000
_cell.length_b   1.000
_cell.length_c   1.000
_cell.angle_alpha   90.00
_cell.angle_beta   90.00
_cell.angle_gamma   90.00
#
_symmetry.space_group_name_H-M   'P 1'
#
loop_
_entity.id
_entity.type
_entity.pdbx_description
1 polymer ?
#
loop_
_entity_poly.entity_id
_entity_poly.type
_entity_poly.pdbx_seq_one_letter_code
_entity_poly.pdbx_strand_id
1 'polypeptide(L)' 'MDISVSGDKLTVYHTEVDTAYEGRGFAKLLLNKLVSYARENRLMIVPLCPYVHTQFKRHPQEYADVWAK' A
#
# COMPACT_ATOMS: atom_id res chain seq x y z
N MET A 1 0.80 6.25 8.06
CA MET A 1 0.45 6.01 6.64
C MET A 1 -0.71 6.92 6.32
N ASP A 2 -0.59 7.70 5.26
CA ASP A 2 -1.60 8.66 4.80
C ASP A 2 -2.33 8.10 3.58
N ILE A 3 -3.66 8.01 3.69
CA ILE A 3 -4.54 7.39 2.70
C ILE A 3 -5.85 8.17 2.52
N SER A 4 -6.45 8.05 1.34
CA SER A 4 -7.83 8.45 1.09
C SER A 4 -8.61 7.34 0.39
N VAL A 5 -9.92 7.27 0.65
CA VAL A 5 -10.85 6.38 -0.04
C VAL A 5 -11.88 7.22 -0.78
N SER A 6 -12.02 6.99 -2.08
CA SER A 6 -13.01 7.64 -2.93
C SER A 6 -13.57 6.65 -3.95
N GLY A 7 -14.86 6.34 -3.83
CA GLY A 7 -15.48 5.27 -4.60
C GLY A 7 -14.80 3.93 -4.32
N ASP A 8 -14.32 3.28 -5.38
CA ASP A 8 -13.56 2.03 -5.33
C ASP A 8 -12.05 2.24 -5.23
N LYS A 9 -11.55 3.47 -5.11
CA LYS A 9 -10.12 3.77 -5.07
C LYS A 9 -9.61 4.05 -3.67
N LEU A 10 -8.51 3.38 -3.31
CA LEU A 10 -7.73 3.61 -2.11
C LEU A 10 -6.39 4.24 -2.50
N THR A 11 -6.26 5.56 -2.32
CA THR A 11 -5.03 6.28 -2.68
C THR A 11 -4.07 6.30 -1.51
N VAL A 12 -2.80 5.99 -1.79
CA VAL A 12 -1.74 5.97 -0.76
C VAL A 12 -0.74 7.08 -1.05
N TYR A 13 -0.77 8.13 -0.25
CA TYR A 13 0.09 9.30 -0.46
C TYR A 13 1.47 9.13 0.17
N HIS A 14 1.49 8.67 1.42
CA HIS A 14 2.73 8.60 2.18
C HIS A 14 2.76 7.41 3.15
N THR A 15 3.91 6.77 3.26
CA THR A 15 4.18 5.73 4.25
C THR A 15 5.46 6.11 4.96
N GLU A 16 5.37 6.27 6.28
CA GLU A 16 6.48 6.65 7.13
C GLU A 16 6.60 5.66 8.27
N VAL A 17 7.83 5.41 8.69
CA VAL A 17 8.18 4.72 9.92
C VAL A 17 9.23 5.60 10.58
N ASP A 18 9.09 5.85 11.88
CA ASP A 18 10.09 6.59 12.64
C ASP A 18 11.46 5.92 12.51
N THR A 19 12.50 6.72 12.31
CA THR A 19 13.87 6.28 12.01
C THR A 19 14.44 5.35 13.10
N ALA A 20 14.01 5.51 14.37
CA ALA A 20 14.39 4.62 15.47
C ALA A 20 13.92 3.16 15.27
N TYR A 21 12.96 2.96 14.37
CA TYR A 21 12.30 1.69 14.08
C TYR A 21 12.51 1.20 12.63
N GLU A 22 13.36 1.87 11.86
CA GLU A 22 13.75 1.42 10.53
C GLU A 22 14.46 0.04 10.57
N GLY A 23 14.41 -0.67 9.43
CA GLY A 23 15.00 -2.01 9.31
C GLY A 23 14.22 -3.14 9.99
N ARG A 24 13.15 -2.83 10.75
CA ARG A 24 12.34 -3.82 11.50
C ARG A 24 11.11 -4.33 10.75
N GLY A 25 10.90 -3.89 9.51
CA GLY A 25 9.81 -4.36 8.66
C GLY A 25 8.43 -3.71 8.88
N PHE A 26 8.33 -2.65 9.69
CA PHE A 26 7.03 -1.99 9.95
C PHE A 26 6.35 -1.43 8.70
N ALA A 27 7.11 -0.88 7.75
CA ALA A 27 6.53 -0.41 6.49
C ALA A 27 5.88 -1.56 5.70
N LYS A 28 6.47 -2.76 5.73
CA LYS A 28 5.91 -3.97 5.11
C LYS A 28 4.66 -4.43 5.85
N LEU A 29 4.66 -4.36 7.19
CA LEU A 29 3.48 -4.69 7.99
C LEU A 29 2.29 -3.77 7.66
N LEU A 30 2.53 -2.45 7.57
CA LEU A 30 1.53 -1.47 7.16
C LEU A 30 0.99 -1.78 5.77
N LEU A 31 1.88 -2.07 4.81
CA LEU A 31 1.49 -2.43 3.45
C LEU A 31 0.62 -3.70 3.41
N ASN A 32 1.01 -4.74 4.14
CA ASN A 32 0.24 -5.98 4.19
C ASN A 32 -1.18 -5.73 4.71
N LYS A 33 -1.32 -4.93 5.77
CA LYS A 33 -2.63 -4.56 6.31
C LYS A 33 -3.46 -3.71 5.34
N LEU A 34 -2.82 -2.76 4.64
CA LEU A 34 -3.48 -1.97 3.61
C LEU A 34 -4.02 -2.85 2.48
N VAL A 35 -3.23 -3.81 2.01
CA VAL A 35 -3.63 -4.74 0.93
C VAL A 35 -4.77 -5.64 1.37
N SER A 36 -4.72 -6.20 2.59
CA SER A 36 -5.85 -6.95 3.15
C SER A 36 -7.12 -6.11 3.20
N TYR A 37 -7.03 -4.88 3.70
CA TYR A 37 -8.15 -3.96 3.76
C TYR A 37 -8.74 -3.68 2.36
N ALA A 38 -7.89 -3.46 1.36
CA ALA A 38 -8.33 -3.26 -0.01
C ALA A 38 -9.10 -4.47 -0.56
N ARG A 39 -8.57 -5.68 -0.35
CA ARG A 39 -9.23 -6.94 -0.78
C ARG A 39 -10.60 -7.13 -0.12
N GLU A 40 -10.65 -6.98 1.19
CA GLU A 40 -11.88 -7.15 2.00
C GLU A 40 -12.98 -6.17 1.57
N ASN A 41 -12.60 -4.94 1.19
CA ASN A 41 -13.53 -3.89 0.84
C ASN A 41 -13.72 -3.72 -0.69
N ARG A 42 -13.13 -4.61 -1.51
CA ARG A 42 -13.19 -4.54 -2.98
C ARG A 42 -12.69 -3.20 -3.52
N LEU A 43 -11.61 -2.68 -2.95
CA LEU A 43 -10.96 -1.43 -3.35
C LEU A 43 -9.72 -1.70 -4.22
N MET A 44 -9.45 -0.79 -5.14
CA MET A 44 -8.26 -0.74 -5.97
C MET A 44 -7.28 0.31 -5.42
N ILE A 45 -6.05 -0.10 -5.18
CA ILE A 45 -4.97 0.72 -4.62
C ILE A 45 -4.34 1.57 -5.71
N VAL A 46 -4.26 2.89 -5.45
CA VAL A 46 -3.52 3.88 -6.25
C VAL A 46 -2.24 4.24 -5.47
N PRO A 47 -1.07 3.67 -5.83
CA PRO A 47 0.14 3.79 -5.03
C PRO A 47 0.97 5.04 -5.40
N LEU A 48 0.60 6.22 -4.91
CA LEU A 48 1.38 7.45 -5.13
C LEU A 48 2.66 7.51 -4.28
N CYS A 49 2.64 6.87 -3.12
CA CYS A 49 3.82 6.72 -2.26
C CYS A 49 4.92 5.91 -2.99
N PRO A 50 6.15 6.43 -3.12
CA PRO A 50 7.24 5.75 -3.83
C PRO A 50 7.59 4.36 -3.27
N TYR A 51 7.51 4.19 -1.94
CA TYR A 51 7.72 2.90 -1.28
C TYR A 51 6.69 1.87 -1.78
N VAL A 52 5.41 2.20 -1.70
CA VAL A 52 4.31 1.31 -2.09
C VAL A 52 4.36 1.01 -3.59
N HIS A 53 4.57 2.03 -4.42
CA HIS A 53 4.71 1.85 -5.87
C HIS A 53 5.86 0.90 -6.22
N THR A 54 6.99 1.02 -5.50
CA THR A 54 8.15 0.15 -5.69
C THR A 54 7.85 -1.29 -5.27
N GLN A 55 7.13 -1.50 -4.17
CA GLN A 55 6.70 -2.85 -3.77
C GLN A 55 5.79 -3.46 -4.84
N PHE A 56 4.83 -2.69 -5.35
CA PHE A 56 3.90 -3.13 -6.40
C PHE A 56 4.63 -3.52 -7.68
N LYS A 57 5.61 -2.71 -8.10
CA LYS A 57 6.45 -3.01 -9.27
C LYS A 57 7.35 -4.22 -9.08
N ARG A 58 7.89 -4.45 -7.89
CA ARG A 58 8.80 -5.58 -7.61
C ARG A 58 8.05 -6.91 -7.50
N HIS A 59 6.81 -6.89 -7.01
CA HIS A 59 6.00 -8.08 -6.78
C HIS A 59 4.65 -7.97 -7.50
N PRO A 60 4.63 -7.79 -8.84
CA PRO A 60 3.40 -7.49 -9.57
C PRO A 60 2.35 -8.61 -9.45
N GLN A 61 2.78 -9.87 -9.30
CA GLN A 61 1.87 -11.00 -9.12
C GLN A 61 1.15 -10.99 -7.76
N GLU A 62 1.77 -10.42 -6.72
CA GLU A 62 1.21 -10.37 -5.36
C GLU A 62 0.12 -9.30 -5.19
N TYR A 63 0.11 -8.30 -6.08
CA TYR A 63 -0.75 -7.12 -5.97
C TYR A 63 -1.65 -6.91 -7.20
N ALA A 64 -1.58 -7.78 -8.20
CA ALA A 64 -2.31 -7.63 -9.47
C ALA A 64 -3.83 -7.48 -9.28
N ASP A 65 -4.38 -8.12 -8.25
CA ASP A 65 -5.80 -8.14 -7.92
C ASP A 65 -6.32 -6.84 -7.29
N VAL A 66 -5.41 -6.02 -6.74
CA VAL A 66 -5.75 -4.77 -6.04
C VAL A 66 -5.04 -3.55 -6.62
N TRP A 67 -4.38 -3.65 -7.77
CA TRP A 67 -3.63 -2.52 -8.33
C TRP A 67 -4.45 -1.74 -9.35
N ALA A 68 -4.80 -0.49 -9.03
CA ALA A 68 -5.28 0.48 -10.02
C ALA A 68 -4.10 0.95 -10.88
N LYS A 69 -4.04 0.47 -12.13
CA LYS A 69 -3.05 0.90 -13.12
C LYS A 69 -3.40 2.24 -13.74
#